data_AF-A0A672YCF8-F1
#
_entry.id   AF-A0A672YCF8-F1
#
_cell.length_a   1.000
_cell.length_b   1.000
_cell.length_c   1.000
_cell.angle_alpha   90.00
_cell.angle_beta   90.00
_cell.angle_gamma   90.00
#
_symmetry.space_group_name_H-M   'P 1'
#
loop_
_entity.id
_entity.type
_entity.pdbx_description
1 polymer ?
#
loop_
_entity_poly.entity_id
_entity_poly.type
_entity_poly.pdbx_seq_one_letter_code
_entity_poly.pdbx_strand_id
1 'polypeptide(L)'
;MKRGSPSAVLMCREQTDIAGRKMSCGLWKETLAMAEDYMALCCTGPQAAPPPPSESAAAMRLLAQDVERQHQARFLSLAQTFLRQCGPEPCSSLRKVMEELVGDGHLNWGRVVSLFTFTGVLARQLMEQKGTKPGLDPQQVPGNYRGLAETIADYLGEEKKDWLLENDGWEGFCKFSHHARKVSQDSSMKKALFAAAGVGLAGLTFLLVR
;
A
#
# COMPACT_ATOMS: atom_id res chain seq x y z
N MET A 1 -37.04 -37.58 2.14
CA MET A 1 -36.07 -36.58 2.62
C MET A 1 -34.68 -37.21 2.67
N LYS A 2 -33.77 -36.85 1.74
CA LYS A 2 -32.40 -37.37 1.72
C LYS A 2 -31.59 -36.68 2.82
N ARG A 3 -31.17 -37.44 3.83
CA ARG A 3 -30.20 -36.99 4.85
C ARG A 3 -28.84 -36.81 4.17
N GLY A 4 -28.37 -35.56 4.07
CA GLY A 4 -27.01 -35.27 3.63
C GLY A 4 -26.01 -35.87 4.62
N SER A 5 -24.96 -36.53 4.12
CA SER A 5 -23.94 -37.18 4.95
C SER A 5 -23.12 -36.12 5.72
N PRO A 6 -23.02 -36.21 7.06
CA PRO A 6 -22.27 -35.24 7.88
C PRO A 6 -20.81 -35.05 7.45
N SER A 7 -20.20 -36.09 6.87
CA SER A 7 -18.81 -36.09 6.41
C SER A 7 -18.56 -35.18 5.20
N ALA A 8 -19.54 -35.08 4.27
CA ALA A 8 -19.39 -34.23 3.09
C ALA A 8 -19.43 -32.73 3.42
N VAL A 9 -20.25 -32.35 4.41
CA VAL A 9 -20.36 -30.95 4.88
C VAL A 9 -19.09 -30.54 5.62
N LEU A 10 -18.50 -31.44 6.42
CA LEU A 10 -17.24 -31.20 7.13
C LEU A 10 -16.08 -31.03 6.15
N MET A 11 -15.96 -31.93 5.17
CA MET A 11 -14.93 -31.90 4.13
C MET A 11 -14.99 -30.63 3.28
N CYS A 12 -16.18 -30.21 2.83
CA CYS A 12 -16.33 -28.95 2.10
C CYS A 12 -15.89 -27.75 2.95
N ARG A 13 -16.19 -27.75 4.25
CA ARG A 13 -15.85 -26.66 5.17
C ARG A 13 -14.34 -26.57 5.43
N GLU A 14 -13.66 -27.69 5.58
CA GLU A 14 -12.19 -27.76 5.70
C GLU A 14 -11.50 -27.35 4.39
N GLN A 15 -12.04 -27.76 3.23
CA GLN A 15 -11.48 -27.39 1.93
C GLN A 15 -11.63 -25.89 1.64
N THR A 16 -12.75 -25.28 2.05
CA THR A 16 -12.92 -23.82 2.00
C THR A 16 -12.01 -23.09 3.00
N ASP A 17 -11.74 -23.64 4.18
CA ASP A 17 -10.83 -23.03 5.17
C ASP A 17 -9.37 -23.07 4.69
N ILE A 18 -8.93 -24.19 4.12
CA ILE A 18 -7.57 -24.35 3.56
C ILE A 18 -7.39 -23.45 2.34
N ALA A 19 -8.38 -23.39 1.45
CA ALA A 19 -8.34 -22.48 0.31
C ALA A 19 -8.32 -21.02 0.79
N GLY A 20 -9.19 -20.63 1.71
CA GLY A 20 -9.21 -19.29 2.30
C GLY A 20 -7.87 -18.90 2.96
N ARG A 21 -7.26 -19.81 3.73
CA ARG A 21 -5.97 -19.59 4.39
C ARG A 21 -4.81 -19.49 3.39
N LYS A 22 -4.82 -20.31 2.33
CA LYS A 22 -3.81 -20.27 1.25
C LYS A 22 -3.92 -18.99 0.43
N MET A 23 -5.14 -18.51 0.17
CA MET A 23 -5.40 -17.25 -0.54
C MET A 23 -5.01 -16.03 0.30
N SER A 24 -5.29 -16.04 1.62
CA SER A 24 -4.81 -15.05 2.59
C SER A 24 -3.29 -14.91 2.57
N CYS A 25 -2.59 -16.05 2.63
CA CYS A 25 -1.13 -16.09 2.57
C CYS A 25 -0.58 -15.57 1.22
N GLY A 26 -1.31 -15.78 0.12
CA GLY A 26 -0.95 -15.27 -1.20
C GLY A 26 -1.05 -13.75 -1.27
N LEU A 27 -2.18 -13.18 -0.87
CA LEU A 27 -2.42 -11.73 -0.88
C LEU A 27 -1.46 -10.98 0.03
N TRP A 28 -1.18 -11.51 1.22
CA TRP A 28 -0.19 -10.93 2.13
C TRP A 28 1.20 -10.87 1.49
N LYS A 29 1.67 -11.98 0.89
CA LYS A 29 2.99 -12.06 0.25
C LYS A 29 3.12 -11.10 -0.94
N GLU A 30 2.08 -11.04 -1.78
CA GLU A 30 2.07 -10.12 -2.92
C GLU A 30 2.07 -8.65 -2.44
N THR A 31 1.27 -8.32 -1.42
CA THR A 31 1.23 -6.99 -0.83
C THR A 31 2.59 -6.59 -0.25
N LEU A 32 3.23 -7.50 0.49
CA LEU A 32 4.55 -7.27 1.08
C LEU A 32 5.58 -6.99 -0.02
N ALA A 33 5.66 -7.87 -1.03
CA ALA A 33 6.60 -7.71 -2.14
C ALA A 33 6.40 -6.38 -2.88
N MET A 34 5.15 -5.96 -3.09
CA MET A 34 4.83 -4.68 -3.70
C MET A 34 5.23 -3.48 -2.83
N ALA A 35 5.02 -3.56 -1.52
CA ALA A 35 5.35 -2.48 -0.59
C ALA A 35 6.88 -2.34 -0.43
N GLU A 36 7.60 -3.44 -0.29
CA GLU A 36 9.07 -3.44 -0.25
C GLU A 36 9.66 -2.89 -1.56
N ASP A 37 9.11 -3.32 -2.70
CA ASP A 37 9.51 -2.85 -4.02
C ASP A 37 9.38 -1.33 -4.16
N TYR A 38 8.21 -0.79 -3.82
CA TYR A 38 7.95 0.64 -3.95
C TYR A 38 8.80 1.48 -3.00
N MET A 39 8.94 1.07 -1.73
CA MET A 39 9.78 1.80 -0.77
C MET A 39 11.26 1.74 -1.14
N ALA A 40 11.75 0.59 -1.64
CA ALA A 40 13.11 0.46 -2.15
C ALA A 40 13.36 1.45 -3.29
N LEU A 41 12.45 1.52 -4.26
CA LEU A 41 12.50 2.48 -5.37
C LEU A 41 12.55 3.93 -4.87
N CYS A 42 11.73 4.29 -3.87
CA CYS A 42 11.74 5.63 -3.30
C CYS A 42 13.07 5.98 -2.59
N CYS A 43 13.77 4.98 -2.03
CA CYS A 43 15.04 5.19 -1.33
C CYS A 43 16.26 5.24 -2.27
N THR A 44 16.29 4.44 -3.33
CA THR A 44 17.47 4.30 -4.21
C THR A 44 17.36 5.06 -5.53
N GLY A 45 16.16 5.50 -5.90
CA GLY A 45 15.86 6.19 -7.15
C GLY A 45 15.69 5.24 -8.35
N PRO A 46 15.11 5.71 -9.47
CA PRO A 46 14.71 4.86 -10.59
C PRO A 46 15.86 4.12 -11.28
N GLN A 47 17.06 4.67 -11.25
CA GLN A 47 18.22 4.14 -11.99
C GLN A 47 18.89 2.95 -11.30
N ALA A 48 18.67 2.78 -9.99
CA ALA A 48 19.27 1.72 -9.18
C ALA A 48 18.26 0.65 -8.75
N ALA A 49 16.96 0.84 -9.02
CA ALA A 49 15.93 -0.10 -8.62
C ALA A 49 15.88 -1.33 -9.56
N PRO A 50 15.75 -2.56 -9.02
CA PRO A 50 15.53 -3.74 -9.84
C PRO A 50 14.20 -3.64 -10.62
N PRO A 51 14.01 -4.51 -11.65
CA PRO A 51 12.71 -4.66 -12.30
C PRO A 51 11.60 -4.93 -11.26
N PRO A 52 10.38 -4.42 -11.48
CA PRO A 52 9.28 -4.67 -10.56
C PRO A 52 8.98 -6.18 -10.48
N PRO A 53 8.66 -6.72 -9.28
CA PRO A 53 8.47 -8.16 -9.07
C PRO A 53 7.17 -8.71 -9.70
N SER A 54 6.24 -7.84 -10.09
CA SER A 54 4.96 -8.19 -10.70
C SER A 54 4.42 -7.04 -11.56
N GLU A 55 3.39 -7.31 -12.36
CA GLU A 55 2.64 -6.28 -13.07
C GLU A 55 1.95 -5.30 -12.11
N SER A 56 1.40 -5.82 -11.00
CA SER A 56 0.75 -5.03 -9.96
C SER A 56 1.74 -4.07 -9.29
N ALA A 57 2.99 -4.49 -9.03
CA ALA A 57 4.06 -3.62 -8.55
C ALA A 57 4.47 -2.56 -9.58
N ALA A 58 4.58 -2.94 -10.87
CA ALA A 58 4.86 -1.99 -11.93
C ALA A 58 3.78 -0.89 -12.03
N ALA A 59 2.51 -1.29 -11.94
CA ALA A 59 1.38 -0.37 -11.91
C ALA A 59 1.42 0.56 -10.68
N MET A 60 1.75 0.02 -9.50
CA MET A 60 1.86 0.79 -8.26
C MET A 60 2.97 1.84 -8.36
N ARG A 61 4.17 1.46 -8.83
CA ARG A 61 5.28 2.40 -9.08
C ARG A 61 4.82 3.59 -9.91
N LEU A 62 4.15 3.33 -11.03
CA LEU A 62 3.68 4.36 -11.95
C LEU A 62 2.63 5.29 -11.29
N LEU A 63 1.54 4.71 -10.78
CA LEU A 63 0.43 5.50 -10.24
C LEU A 63 0.85 6.31 -9.01
N ALA A 64 1.62 5.70 -8.10
CA ALA A 64 2.07 6.38 -6.90
C ALA A 64 3.07 7.51 -7.22
N GLN A 65 3.96 7.32 -8.20
CA GLN A 65 4.81 8.43 -8.69
C GLN A 65 4.01 9.55 -9.34
N ASP A 66 2.95 9.25 -10.10
CA ASP A 66 2.07 10.27 -10.68
C ASP A 66 1.36 11.09 -9.61
N VAL A 67 0.79 10.40 -8.61
CA VAL A 67 0.12 11.02 -7.46
C VAL A 67 1.09 11.85 -6.62
N GLU A 68 2.30 11.33 -6.36
CA GLU A 68 3.36 12.05 -5.66
C GLU A 68 3.72 13.33 -6.40
N ARG A 69 4.00 13.26 -7.71
CA ARG A 69 4.39 14.42 -8.51
C ARG A 69 3.34 15.52 -8.51
N GLN A 70 2.06 15.15 -8.53
CA GLN A 70 0.98 16.15 -8.50
C GLN A 70 0.82 16.82 -7.13
N HIS A 71 1.13 16.10 -6.05
CA HIS A 71 0.88 16.54 -4.68
C HIS A 71 2.13 16.56 -3.81
N GLN A 72 3.29 16.80 -4.42
CA GLN A 72 4.62 16.61 -3.81
C GLN A 72 4.76 17.34 -2.47
N ALA A 73 4.44 18.64 -2.43
CA ALA A 73 4.54 19.45 -1.22
C ALA A 73 3.66 18.92 -0.07
N ARG A 74 2.47 18.39 -0.39
CA ARG A 74 1.55 17.84 0.61
C ARG A 74 2.08 16.53 1.17
N PHE A 75 2.46 15.58 0.32
CA PHE A 75 3.02 14.31 0.80
C PHE A 75 4.30 14.49 1.62
N LEU A 76 5.17 15.42 1.21
CA LEU A 76 6.36 15.77 1.97
C LEU A 76 5.99 16.32 3.36
N SER A 77 5.05 17.27 3.42
CA SER A 77 4.58 17.85 4.68
C SER A 77 3.93 16.81 5.60
N LEU A 78 3.15 15.87 5.05
CA LEU A 78 2.52 14.78 5.79
C LEU A 78 3.58 13.83 6.36
N ALA A 79 4.57 13.41 5.57
CA ALA A 79 5.64 12.55 6.03
C ALA A 79 6.45 13.21 7.16
N GLN A 80 6.79 14.49 7.02
CA GLN A 80 7.49 15.26 8.07
C GLN A 80 6.66 15.40 9.34
N THR A 81 5.34 15.58 9.21
CA THR A 81 4.45 15.69 10.36
C THR A 81 4.28 14.36 11.07
N PHE A 82 4.07 13.29 10.32
CA PHE A 82 4.08 11.93 10.84
C PHE A 82 5.37 11.64 11.61
N LEU A 83 6.54 11.95 11.05
CA LEU A 83 7.84 11.70 11.71
C LEU A 83 8.04 12.49 13.01
N ARG A 84 7.39 13.65 13.15
CA ARG A 84 7.41 14.42 14.42
C ARG A 84 6.46 13.84 15.47
N GLN A 85 5.40 13.16 15.05
CA GLN A 85 4.31 12.70 15.92
C GLN A 85 4.35 11.19 16.21
N CYS A 86 5.01 10.37 15.38
CA CYS A 86 4.91 8.92 15.40
C CYS A 86 5.54 8.25 16.64
N GLY A 87 6.21 9.03 17.49
CA GLY A 87 6.90 8.52 18.68
C GLY A 87 8.00 7.51 18.33
N PRO A 88 8.37 6.63 19.28
CA PRO A 88 9.43 5.64 19.07
C PRO A 88 9.03 4.49 18.14
N GLU A 89 7.73 4.29 17.88
CA GLU A 89 7.19 3.13 17.13
C GLU A 89 6.47 3.57 15.83
N PRO A 90 7.21 3.86 14.73
CA PRO A 90 6.64 4.25 13.46
C PRO A 90 5.61 3.27 12.88
N CYS A 91 5.82 1.95 13.06
CA CYS A 91 4.91 0.94 12.54
C CYS A 91 3.52 1.01 13.22
N SER A 92 3.49 1.14 14.55
CA SER A 92 2.24 1.30 15.30
C SER A 92 1.51 2.60 14.97
N SER A 93 2.26 3.68 14.70
CA SER A 93 1.67 4.95 14.27
C SER A 93 1.14 4.87 12.84
N LEU A 94 1.86 4.22 11.93
CA LEU A 94 1.40 3.97 10.56
C LEU A 94 0.13 3.13 10.56
N ARG A 95 0.07 2.13 11.46
CA ARG A 95 -1.11 1.30 11.64
C ARG A 95 -2.37 2.11 11.96
N LYS A 96 -2.29 3.06 12.88
CA LYS A 96 -3.41 3.96 13.21
C LYS A 96 -3.83 4.80 12.00
N VAL A 97 -2.85 5.35 11.26
CA VAL A 97 -3.13 6.11 10.03
C VAL A 97 -3.89 5.25 9.02
N MET A 98 -3.53 3.98 8.85
CA MET A 98 -4.24 3.07 7.95
C MET A 98 -5.66 2.76 8.45
N GLU A 99 -5.82 2.49 9.74
CA GLU A 99 -7.13 2.26 10.35
C GLU A 99 -8.06 3.45 10.15
N GLU A 100 -7.56 4.68 10.24
CA GLU A 100 -8.36 5.88 10.03
C GLU A 100 -8.59 6.19 8.55
N LEU A 101 -7.57 6.01 7.69
CA LEU A 101 -7.66 6.24 6.24
C LEU A 101 -8.65 5.28 5.56
N VAL A 102 -8.78 4.08 6.11
CA VAL A 102 -9.51 2.95 5.50
C VAL A 102 -10.74 2.53 6.34
N GLY A 103 -10.86 3.02 7.58
CA GLY A 103 -11.85 2.55 8.56
C GLY A 103 -13.24 3.17 8.48
N ASP A 104 -13.46 4.19 7.64
CA ASP A 104 -14.79 4.76 7.40
C ASP A 104 -15.71 3.88 6.54
N GLY A 105 -15.27 2.67 6.19
CA GLY A 105 -16.01 1.71 5.36
C GLY A 105 -15.82 1.89 3.85
N HIS A 106 -15.02 2.85 3.39
CA HIS A 106 -14.90 3.20 1.97
C HIS A 106 -13.49 2.99 1.39
N LEU A 107 -12.93 1.78 1.56
CA LEU A 107 -11.68 1.41 0.88
C LEU A 107 -11.86 1.42 -0.65
N ASN A 108 -10.90 2.02 -1.35
CA ASN A 108 -10.82 2.03 -2.80
C ASN A 108 -9.36 2.09 -3.26
N TRP A 109 -9.10 1.74 -4.52
CA TRP A 109 -7.73 1.73 -5.07
C TRP A 109 -7.02 3.09 -5.00
N GLY A 110 -7.74 4.22 -5.04
CA GLY A 110 -7.15 5.56 -4.89
C GLY A 110 -6.55 5.79 -3.49
N ARG A 111 -7.23 5.31 -2.44
CA ARG A 111 -6.70 5.33 -1.06
C ARG A 111 -5.52 4.39 -0.90
N VAL A 112 -5.56 3.20 -1.51
CA VAL A 112 -4.43 2.26 -1.53
C VAL A 112 -3.21 2.92 -2.19
N VAL A 113 -3.35 3.52 -3.37
CA VAL A 113 -2.26 4.24 -4.04
C VAL A 113 -1.73 5.40 -3.17
N SER A 114 -2.62 6.15 -2.52
CA SER A 114 -2.23 7.26 -1.63
C SER A 114 -1.43 6.77 -0.41
N LEU A 115 -1.82 5.63 0.17
CA LEU A 115 -1.10 4.98 1.26
C LEU A 115 0.31 4.58 0.84
N PHE A 116 0.45 3.89 -0.30
CA PHE A 116 1.76 3.52 -0.84
C PHE A 116 2.61 4.76 -1.14
N THR A 117 2.03 5.78 -1.77
CA THR A 117 2.72 7.06 -2.06
C THR A 117 3.25 7.69 -0.78
N PHE A 118 2.42 7.78 0.25
CA PHE A 118 2.80 8.33 1.55
C PHE A 118 3.94 7.54 2.21
N THR A 119 3.85 6.21 2.23
CA THR A 119 4.87 5.37 2.86
C THR A 119 6.19 5.33 2.08
N GLY A 120 6.15 5.48 0.75
CA GLY A 120 7.35 5.68 -0.06
C GLY A 120 8.06 7.00 0.26
N VAL A 121 7.32 8.10 0.38
CA VAL A 121 7.87 9.41 0.79
C VAL A 121 8.42 9.34 2.22
N LEU A 122 7.70 8.67 3.13
CA LEU A 122 8.14 8.43 4.51
C LEU A 122 9.44 7.63 4.57
N ALA A 123 9.56 6.55 3.81
CA ALA A 123 10.78 5.74 3.73
C ALA A 123 11.98 6.56 3.25
N ARG A 124 11.80 7.38 2.21
CA ARG A 124 12.84 8.30 1.71
C ARG A 124 13.27 9.31 2.77
N GLN A 125 12.33 9.94 3.47
CA GLN A 125 12.65 10.89 4.56
C GLN A 125 13.38 10.22 5.75
N LEU A 126 13.03 8.98 6.09
CA LEU A 126 13.71 8.20 7.12
C LEU A 126 15.17 7.90 6.75
N MET A 127 15.46 7.67 5.47
CA MET A 127 16.83 7.49 4.97
C MET A 127 17.64 8.79 5.02
N GLU A 128 17.08 9.90 4.53
CA GLU A 128 17.74 11.22 4.50
C GLU A 128 18.13 11.72 5.90
N GLN A 129 17.25 11.57 6.90
CA GLN A 129 17.56 11.96 8.28
C GLN A 129 18.70 11.15 8.91
N LYS A 130 18.88 9.88 8.52
CA LYS A 130 19.96 9.03 9.02
C LYS A 130 21.28 9.30 8.30
N GLY A 131 21.25 9.59 6.99
CA GLY A 131 22.43 10.00 6.23
C GLY A 131 23.06 11.33 6.70
N THR A 132 22.31 12.12 7.46
CA THR A 132 22.81 13.36 8.09
C THR A 132 23.49 13.10 9.45
N LYS A 133 23.46 11.87 9.99
CA LYS A 133 24.22 11.49 11.19
C LYS A 133 25.64 11.06 10.78
N PRO A 134 26.70 11.77 11.20
CA PRO A 134 28.06 11.38 10.85
C PRO A 134 28.40 9.99 11.39
N GLY A 135 28.86 9.08 10.53
CA GLY A 135 29.48 7.80 10.93
C GLY A 135 28.69 6.51 10.66
N LEU A 136 27.53 6.56 10.00
CA LEU A 136 26.83 5.36 9.54
C LEU A 136 27.13 5.08 8.05
N ASP A 137 27.69 3.90 7.79
CA ASP A 137 28.02 3.42 6.45
C ASP A 137 26.73 3.30 5.60
N PRO A 138 26.60 4.00 4.45
CA PRO A 138 25.39 3.98 3.62
C PRO A 138 24.99 2.57 3.15
N GLN A 139 25.95 1.64 3.15
CA GLN A 139 25.81 0.29 2.63
C GLN A 139 25.38 -0.75 3.69
N GLN A 140 25.25 -0.35 4.96
CA GLN A 140 24.83 -1.22 6.07
C GLN A 140 23.36 -1.06 6.51
N VAL A 141 22.47 -0.52 5.67
CA VAL A 141 21.05 -0.35 6.07
C VAL A 141 20.09 -1.27 5.29
N PRO A 142 20.25 -2.60 5.33
CA PRO A 142 19.17 -3.49 4.95
C PRO A 142 18.13 -3.51 6.09
N GLY A 143 17.00 -2.81 5.90
CA GLY A 143 15.79 -3.10 6.70
C GLY A 143 15.05 -1.95 7.40
N ASN A 144 15.31 -0.67 7.12
CA ASN A 144 14.65 0.41 7.88
C ASN A 144 13.18 0.70 7.48
N TYR A 145 12.71 0.18 6.35
CA TYR A 145 11.31 0.30 5.91
C TYR A 145 10.57 -1.04 5.84
N ARG A 146 11.26 -2.15 6.12
CA ARG A 146 10.67 -3.49 6.08
C ARG A 146 9.49 -3.60 7.04
N GLY A 147 9.62 -3.07 8.26
CA GLY A 147 8.52 -3.03 9.21
C GLY A 147 7.31 -2.23 8.70
N LEU A 148 7.53 -1.15 7.93
CA LEU A 148 6.42 -0.40 7.32
C LEU A 148 5.73 -1.24 6.22
N ALA A 149 6.51 -1.95 5.41
CA ALA A 149 5.98 -2.83 4.38
C ALA A 149 5.20 -4.01 4.97
N GLU A 150 5.72 -4.64 6.04
CA GLU A 150 5.02 -5.68 6.81
C GLU A 150 3.72 -5.13 7.42
N THR A 151 3.74 -3.92 7.98
CA THR A 151 2.52 -3.29 8.53
C THR A 151 1.44 -3.08 7.45
N ILE A 152 1.83 -2.71 6.22
CA ILE A 152 0.89 -2.60 5.08
C ILE A 152 0.37 -3.98 4.68
N ALA A 153 1.22 -5.00 4.63
CA ALA A 153 0.84 -6.36 4.28
C ALA A 153 -0.11 -6.98 5.30
N ASP A 154 0.14 -6.79 6.60
CA ASP A 154 -0.73 -7.23 7.68
C ASP A 154 -2.12 -6.58 7.55
N TYR A 155 -2.16 -5.28 7.27
CA TYR A 155 -3.43 -4.58 7.18
C TYR A 155 -4.19 -4.91 5.89
N LEU A 156 -3.58 -4.75 4.72
CA LEU A 156 -4.27 -4.95 3.44
C LEU A 156 -4.43 -6.43 3.09
N GLY A 157 -3.35 -7.20 3.22
CA GLY A 157 -3.27 -8.59 2.78
C GLY A 157 -3.89 -9.60 3.74
N GLU A 158 -4.02 -9.26 5.02
CA GLU A 158 -4.66 -10.14 6.01
C GLU A 158 -6.00 -9.56 6.53
N GLU A 159 -6.03 -8.32 7.01
CA GLU A 159 -7.27 -7.76 7.59
C GLU A 159 -8.28 -7.24 6.57
N LYS A 160 -7.81 -6.67 5.45
CA LYS A 160 -8.66 -6.21 4.34
C LYS A 160 -8.67 -7.19 3.17
N LYS A 161 -8.33 -8.45 3.42
CA LYS A 161 -8.30 -9.50 2.38
C LYS A 161 -9.64 -9.72 1.70
N ASP A 162 -10.75 -9.64 2.45
CA ASP A 162 -12.08 -9.84 1.89
C ASP A 162 -12.40 -8.74 0.87
N TRP A 163 -12.08 -7.48 1.19
CA TRP A 163 -12.19 -6.37 0.24
C TRP A 163 -11.29 -6.58 -0.99
N LEU A 164 -10.04 -7.02 -0.79
CA LEU A 164 -9.16 -7.33 -1.93
C LEU A 164 -9.79 -8.41 -2.81
N LEU A 165 -10.26 -9.52 -2.25
CA LEU A 165 -10.88 -10.62 -2.99
C LEU A 165 -12.16 -10.19 -3.73
N GLU A 166 -13.01 -9.38 -3.09
CA GLU A 166 -14.20 -8.77 -3.71
C GLU A 166 -13.86 -7.85 -4.88
N ASN A 167 -12.63 -7.31 -4.91
CA ASN A 167 -12.12 -6.43 -5.95
C ASN A 167 -11.08 -7.12 -6.85
N ASP A 168 -11.21 -8.44 -7.08
CA ASP A 168 -10.32 -9.26 -7.94
C ASP A 168 -8.83 -9.28 -7.49
N GLY A 169 -8.54 -9.03 -6.22
CA GLY A 169 -7.20 -8.94 -5.67
C GLY A 169 -6.34 -7.88 -6.37
N TRP A 170 -5.04 -8.12 -6.44
CA TRP A 170 -4.11 -7.22 -7.13
C TRP A 170 -4.24 -7.24 -8.65
N GLU A 171 -4.89 -8.26 -9.22
CA GLU A 171 -5.30 -8.26 -10.63
C GLU A 171 -6.37 -7.19 -10.91
N GLY A 172 -7.33 -7.01 -9.98
CA GLY A 172 -8.28 -5.89 -10.05
C GLY A 172 -7.61 -4.53 -9.98
N PHE A 173 -6.53 -4.39 -9.20
CA PHE A 173 -5.70 -3.19 -9.22
C PHE A 173 -5.02 -2.97 -10.58
N CYS A 174 -4.47 -4.01 -11.21
CA CYS A 174 -3.92 -3.93 -12.56
C CYS A 174 -4.98 -3.41 -13.55
N LYS A 175 -6.19 -3.98 -13.53
CA LYS A 175 -7.32 -3.50 -14.35
C LYS A 175 -7.62 -2.04 -14.06
N PHE A 176 -7.74 -1.64 -12.79
CA PHE A 176 -7.95 -0.24 -12.41
C PHE A 176 -6.85 0.67 -12.97
N SER A 177 -5.58 0.26 -12.87
CA SER A 177 -4.44 1.02 -13.40
C SER A 177 -4.47 1.14 -14.92
N HIS A 178 -4.84 0.08 -15.64
CA HIS A 178 -4.97 0.10 -17.09
C HIS A 178 -6.11 1.01 -17.53
N HIS A 179 -7.25 1.00 -16.83
CA HIS A 179 -8.34 1.94 -17.10
C HIS A 179 -7.89 3.37 -16.82
N ALA A 180 -7.25 3.63 -15.67
CA ALA A 180 -6.66 4.93 -15.35
C ALA A 180 -5.68 5.43 -16.43
N ARG A 181 -4.94 4.51 -17.09
CA ARG A 181 -3.94 4.81 -18.12
C ARG A 181 -4.49 4.92 -19.54
N LYS A 182 -5.32 3.98 -20.01
CA LYS A 182 -5.95 4.04 -21.35
C LYS A 182 -6.85 5.26 -21.49
N VAL A 183 -7.49 5.65 -20.40
CA VAL A 183 -8.36 6.82 -20.33
C VAL A 183 -7.55 8.12 -20.16
N SER A 184 -6.22 8.06 -20.04
CA SER A 184 -5.35 9.26 -19.94
C SER A 184 -5.32 10.13 -21.21
N GLN A 185 -5.92 9.68 -22.32
CA GLN A 185 -6.18 10.54 -23.48
C GLN A 185 -7.45 11.41 -23.35
N ASP A 186 -8.32 11.20 -22.35
CA ASP A 186 -9.59 11.92 -22.18
C ASP A 186 -9.65 12.74 -20.87
N SER A 187 -9.92 14.05 -20.97
CA SER A 187 -9.61 15.06 -19.94
C SER A 187 -10.49 15.03 -18.67
N SER A 188 -11.64 14.35 -18.69
CA SER A 188 -12.62 14.35 -17.60
C SER A 188 -12.31 13.29 -16.53
N MET A 189 -11.89 12.10 -16.93
CA MET A 189 -11.69 10.96 -16.03
C MET A 189 -10.30 10.98 -15.35
N LYS A 190 -9.32 11.69 -15.92
CA LYS A 190 -8.08 12.09 -15.21
C LYS A 190 -8.41 12.85 -13.91
N LYS A 191 -9.47 13.67 -13.92
CA LYS A 191 -9.96 14.37 -12.72
C LYS A 191 -10.58 13.40 -11.71
N ALA A 192 -11.18 12.30 -12.14
CA ALA A 192 -11.80 11.30 -11.25
C ALA A 192 -10.75 10.45 -10.51
N LEU A 193 -9.67 10.03 -11.18
CA LEU A 193 -8.53 9.36 -10.52
C LEU A 193 -7.90 10.27 -9.47
N PHE A 194 -7.61 11.52 -9.86
CA PHE A 194 -7.05 12.50 -8.94
C PHE A 194 -8.04 12.97 -7.88
N ALA A 195 -9.36 12.88 -8.13
CA ALA A 195 -10.36 13.05 -7.09
C ALA A 195 -10.31 11.91 -6.08
N ALA A 196 -10.19 10.65 -6.52
CA ALA A 196 -10.07 9.49 -5.63
C ALA A 196 -8.75 9.49 -4.82
N ALA A 197 -7.62 9.79 -5.48
CA ALA A 197 -6.34 10.01 -4.79
C ALA A 197 -6.39 11.27 -3.90
N GLY A 198 -7.12 12.30 -4.32
CA GLY A 198 -7.39 13.50 -3.55
C GLY A 198 -8.21 13.22 -2.28
N VAL A 199 -9.15 12.28 -2.32
CA VAL A 199 -9.88 11.80 -1.12
C VAL A 199 -8.94 11.07 -0.16
N GLY A 200 -8.05 10.22 -0.68
CA GLY A 200 -7.02 9.58 0.15
C GLY A 200 -6.07 10.60 0.78
N LEU A 201 -5.60 11.58 0.02
CA LEU A 201 -4.74 12.66 0.50
C LEU A 201 -5.45 13.58 1.50
N ALA A 202 -6.72 13.92 1.27
CA ALA A 202 -7.53 14.70 2.21
C ALA A 202 -7.73 13.93 3.52
N GLY A 203 -7.96 12.61 3.45
CA GLY A 203 -7.96 11.71 4.61
C GLY A 203 -6.65 11.82 5.38
N LEU A 204 -5.51 11.55 4.75
CA LEU A 204 -4.19 11.66 5.39
C LEU A 204 -3.96 13.06 6.01
N THR A 205 -4.37 14.12 5.32
CA THR A 205 -4.23 15.50 5.82
C THR A 205 -5.08 15.76 7.06
N PHE A 206 -6.33 15.30 7.07
CA PHE A 206 -7.22 15.45 8.21
C PHE A 206 -6.70 14.70 9.46
N LEU A 207 -6.01 13.58 9.26
CA LEU A 207 -5.47 12.75 10.34
C LEU A 207 -4.16 13.30 10.90
N LEU A 208 -3.25 13.72 10.03
CA LEU A 208 -1.89 14.12 10.42
C LEU A 208 -1.76 15.60 10.81
N VAL A 209 -2.76 16.44 10.54
CA VAL A 209 -2.75 17.87 10.88
C VAL A 209 -3.60 18.18 12.14
N ARG A 210 -4.06 17.15 12.85
CA ARG A 210 -4.61 17.30 14.21
C ARG A 210 -3.51 17.35 15.25
#